data_AF-A0A374TAR9-F1
#
_entry.id   AF-A0A374TAR9-F1
#
_cell.length_a   1.000
_cell.length_b   1.000
_cell.length_c   1.000
_cell.angle_alpha   90.00
_cell.angle_beta   90.00
_cell.angle_gamma   90.00
#
_symmetry.space_group_name_H-M   'P 1'
#
loop_
_entity.id
_entity.type
_entity.pdbx_description
1 polymer ?
#
loop_
_entity_poly.entity_id
_entity_poly.type
_entity_poly.pdbx_seq_one_letter_code
_entity_poly.pdbx_strand_id
1 'polypeptide(L)' 'MMTIEEYRAEVLQALLEAKNEDGTPAITPKEAQEALNGFTDDELQDGILWNSPQDVADIILEG' A
#
# COMPACT_ATOMS: atom_id res chain seq x y z
N MET A 1 5.88 17.75 -2.52
CA MET A 1 6.24 16.35 -2.80
C MET A 1 6.04 15.61 -1.49
N MET A 2 5.30 14.50 -1.52
CA MET A 2 5.01 13.71 -0.34
C MET A 2 6.31 13.11 0.21
N THR A 3 6.45 13.02 1.54
CA THR A 3 7.56 12.32 2.16
C THR A 3 7.36 10.81 2.06
N ILE A 4 8.43 10.03 2.24
CA ILE A 4 8.34 8.58 2.23
C ILE A 4 7.43 8.04 3.34
N GLU A 5 7.42 8.71 4.50
CA GLU A 5 6.56 8.36 5.64
C GLU A 5 5.08 8.59 5.32
N GLU A 6 4.75 9.74 4.72
CA GLU A 6 3.39 10.05 4.26
C GLU A 6 2.95 9.07 3.17
N TYR A 7 3.82 8.77 2.21
CA TYR A 7 3.50 7.82 1.14
C TYR A 7 3.25 6.42 1.67
N ARG A 8 4.11 5.93 2.57
CA ARG A 8 3.95 4.65 3.24
C ARG A 8 2.63 4.61 4.03
N ALA A 9 2.28 5.70 4.71
CA ALA A 9 1.01 5.79 5.43
C ALA A 9 -0.21 5.75 4.49
N GLU A 10 -0.15 6.43 3.34
CA GLU A 10 -1.24 6.41 2.36
C GLU A 10 -1.37 5.06 1.65
N VAL A 11 -0.27 4.37 1.35
CA VAL A 11 -0.32 3.00 0.81
C VAL A 11 -0.96 2.06 1.83
N LEU A 12 -0.57 2.17 3.11
CA LEU A 12 -1.19 1.39 4.17
C LEU A 12 -2.68 1.67 4.29
N GLN A 13 -3.09 2.94 4.22
CA GLN A 13 -4.50 3.31 4.26
C GLN A 13 -5.26 2.72 3.07
N ALA A 14 -4.72 2.81 1.85
CA ALA A 14 -5.33 2.22 0.67
C ALA A 14 -5.51 0.70 0.80
N LEU A 15 -4.52 -0.01 1.34
CA LEU A 15 -4.63 -1.44 1.66
C LEU A 15 -5.78 -1.74 2.65
N LEU A 16 -5.93 -0.91 3.68
CA LEU A 16 -6.98 -1.09 4.69
C LEU A 16 -8.39 -0.73 4.19
N GLU A 17 -8.47 0.20 3.23
CA GLU A 17 -9.73 0.62 2.60
C GLU A 17 -10.16 -0.31 1.46
N ALA A 18 -9.23 -1.08 0.90
CA ALA A 18 -9.48 -2.07 -0.13
C ALA A 18 -10.46 -3.14 0.35
N LYS A 19 -11.42 -3.47 -0.51
CA LYS A 19 -12.48 -4.45 -0.24
C LYS A 19 -12.59 -5.42 -1.40
N ASN A 20 -12.90 -6.67 -1.06
CA ASN A 20 -13.26 -7.68 -2.03
C ASN A 20 -14.62 -7.36 -2.68
N GLU A 21 -14.99 -8.09 -3.72
CA GLU A 21 -16.28 -7.94 -4.43
C GLU A 21 -17.50 -8.09 -3.50
N ASP A 22 -17.35 -8.83 -2.39
CA ASP A 22 -18.38 -9.05 -1.38
C ASP A 22 -18.47 -7.92 -0.32
N GLY A 23 -17.60 -6.90 -0.41
CA GLY A 23 -17.54 -5.77 0.50
C GLY A 23 -16.79 -6.02 1.81
N THR A 24 -16.20 -7.21 1.99
CA THR A 24 -15.29 -7.50 3.12
C THR A 24 -13.91 -6.87 2.88
N PRO A 25 -13.16 -6.52 3.94
CA PRO A 25 -11.78 -6.05 3.78
C PRO A 25 -10.94 -7.05 2.97
N ALA A 26 -10.19 -6.55 1.99
CA ALA A 26 -9.33 -7.39 1.14
C ALA A 26 -8.18 -8.02 1.94
N ILE A 27 -7.71 -7.33 2.98
CA ILE A 27 -6.56 -7.72 3.78
C ILE A 27 -6.77 -7.29 5.24
N THR A 28 -6.19 -8.01 6.20
CA THR A 28 -6.22 -7.56 7.60
C THR A 28 -5.16 -6.49 7.88
N PRO A 29 -5.31 -5.65 8.92
CA PRO A 29 -4.31 -4.64 9.24
C PRO A 29 -2.91 -5.20 9.51
N LYS A 30 -2.83 -6.41 10.07
CA LYS A 30 -1.56 -7.08 10.30
C LYS A 30 -0.89 -7.47 8.98
N GLU A 31 -1.65 -8.11 8.09
CA GLU A 31 -1.14 -8.53 6.77
C GLU A 31 -0.76 -7.33 5.91
N ALA A 32 -1.54 -6.24 5.94
CA ALA A 32 -1.22 -5.01 5.22
C ALA A 32 0.11 -4.40 5.70
N GLN A 33 0.33 -4.38 7.02
CA GLN A 33 1.59 -3.92 7.60
C GLN A 33 2.75 -4.84 7.22
N GLU A 34 2.56 -6.16 7.28
CA GLU A 34 3.58 -7.15 6.92
C GLU A 34 3.94 -7.08 5.42
N ALA A 35 2.94 -6.96 4.55
CA ALA A 35 3.13 -6.81 3.10
C ALA A 35 3.88 -5.51 2.77
N LEU A 36 3.47 -4.39 3.36
CA LEU A 36 4.13 -3.10 3.16
C LEU A 36 5.55 -3.05 3.74
N ASN A 37 5.79 -3.78 4.84
CA ASN A 37 7.15 -3.94 5.39
C ASN A 37 8.06 -4.80 4.51
N GLY A 38 7.51 -5.51 3.51
CA GLY A 38 8.28 -6.18 2.48
C GLY A 38 9.03 -5.22 1.55
N PHE A 39 8.62 -3.95 1.50
CA PHE A 39 9.25 -2.91 0.71
C PHE A 39 10.17 -2.03 1.55
N THR A 40 11.37 -1.80 1.03
CA THR A 40 12.32 -0.83 1.58
C THR A 40 11.88 0.60 1.24
N ASP A 41 12.41 1.57 1.99
CA ASP A 41 12.12 2.98 1.73
C ASP A 41 12.60 3.43 0.35
N ASP A 42 13.73 2.91 -0.14
CA ASP A 42 14.24 3.20 -1.49
C ASP A 42 13.28 2.71 -2.58
N GLU A 43 12.75 1.48 -2.44
CA GLU A 43 11.78 0.91 -3.41
C GLU A 43 10.47 1.70 -3.45
N LEU A 44 9.97 2.10 -2.28
CA LEU A 44 8.77 2.94 -2.21
C LEU A 44 9.05 4.35 -2.73
N GLN A 45 10.23 4.91 -2.49
CA GLN A 45 10.61 6.24 -2.95
C GLN A 45 10.75 6.31 -4.48
N ASP A 46 11.28 5.26 -5.11
CA ASP A 46 11.25 5.12 -6.56
C ASP A 46 9.80 5.00 -7.05
N GLY A 47 8.95 4.29 -6.31
CA GLY A 47 7.51 4.16 -6.56
C GLY A 47 6.76 5.50 -6.57
N ILE A 48 7.07 6.44 -5.67
CA ILE A 48 6.40 7.76 -5.54
C ILE A 48 6.39 8.55 -6.84
N LEU A 49 7.42 8.41 -7.68
CA LEU A 49 7.54 9.15 -8.93
C LEU A 49 6.62 8.62 -10.04
N TRP A 50 6.18 7.37 -9.93
CA TRP A 50 5.50 6.65 -11.02
C TRP A 50 4.13 6.09 -10.63
N ASN A 51 3.88 5.87 -9.34
CA ASN A 51 2.69 5.22 -8.82
C ASN A 51 2.01 6.08 -7.77
N SER A 52 0.68 6.06 -7.74
CA SER A 52 -0.08 6.56 -6.60
C SER A 52 -0.07 5.54 -5.45
N PRO A 53 -0.37 5.95 -4.21
CA PRO A 53 -0.49 5.02 -3.10
C PRO A 53 -1.51 3.90 -3.35
N GLN A 54 -2.62 4.21 -4.04
CA GLN A 54 -3.60 3.22 -4.47
C GLN A 54 -3.01 2.21 -5.46
N ASP A 55 -2.27 2.66 -6.48
CA ASP A 55 -1.67 1.74 -7.47
C ASP A 55 -0.73 0.74 -6.79
N VAL A 56 0.06 1.19 -5.80
CA VAL A 56 0.94 0.29 -5.04
C VAL A 56 0.14 -0.65 -4.15
N ALA A 57 -0.94 -0.19 -3.52
CA ALA A 57 -1.82 -1.06 -2.74
C ALA A 57 -2.46 -2.15 -3.61
N ASP A 58 -2.90 -1.81 -4.82
CA ASP A 58 -3.47 -2.76 -5.77
C ASP A 58 -2.41 -3.79 -6.20
N ILE A 59 -1.18 -3.36 -6.51
CA ILE A 59 -0.05 -4.27 -6.83
C ILE A 59 0.24 -5.23 -5.67
N ILE A 60 0.19 -4.75 -4.42
CA ILE A 60 0.41 -5.57 -3.22
C ILE A 60 -0.71 -6.61 -3.05
N LEU A 61 -1.96 -6.26 -3.36
CA LEU A 61 -3.11 -7.16 -3.25
C LEU A 61 -3.19 -8.18 -4.40
N GLU A 62 -2.63 -7.85 -5.57
CA GLU A 62 -2.50 -8.77 -6.71
C GLU A 62 -1.35 -9.78 -6.57
N GLY A 63 -0.44 -9.56 -5.61
CA GLY A 63 0.80 -10.33 -5.40
C GLY A 63 0.65 -11.68 -4.72
#